data_AF-A0A100WCW6-F1
#
_entry.id   AF-A0A100WCW6-F1
#
_cell.length_a   1.000
_cell.length_b   1.000
_cell.length_c   1.000
_cell.angle_alpha   90.00
_cell.angle_beta   90.00
_cell.angle_gamma   90.00
#
_symmetry.space_group_name_H-M   'P 1'
#
loop_
_entity.id
_entity.type
_entity.pdbx_description
1 polymer ?
#
loop_
_entity_poly.entity_id
_entity_poly.type
_entity_poly.pdbx_seq_one_letter_code
_entity_poly.pdbx_strand_id
1 'polypeptide(L)'
;MTATARRHLSAHGAQQLYDTAAHAATTALTVAAALADPVRSQSSRTIYPLIGAAASGDGAQARARCGPLCTLVADVLGAVGDDDPRAKLVLALERWLLHPGRRTAEELVEAAADVVGALWAADPDTMDQAWLVGAGTDAALDAARENRLDHCGAQVSLIAAATASLVPLVWVARELDVTRAVIYRHARSADLTRWRELLP
;
A
#
# COMPACT_ATOMS: atom_id res chain seq x y z
N MET A 1 -22.46 21.02 -14.86
CA MET A 1 -21.74 19.96 -14.13
C MET A 1 -20.57 20.62 -13.42
N THR A 2 -20.73 20.96 -12.15
CA THR A 2 -19.65 21.48 -11.31
C THR A 2 -18.65 20.35 -11.08
N ALA A 3 -17.40 20.54 -11.50
CA ALA A 3 -16.33 19.62 -11.16
C ALA A 3 -16.18 19.61 -9.64
N THR A 4 -16.56 18.50 -9.00
CA THR A 4 -16.29 18.28 -7.58
C THR A 4 -14.78 18.36 -7.40
N ALA A 5 -14.30 19.33 -6.62
CA ALA A 5 -12.88 19.45 -6.32
C ALA A 5 -12.38 18.11 -5.76
N ARG A 6 -11.36 17.53 -6.41
CA ARG A 6 -10.78 16.26 -6.01
C ARG A 6 -10.14 16.45 -4.64
N ARG A 7 -10.66 15.74 -3.62
CA ARG A 7 -10.05 15.72 -2.28
C ARG A 7 -8.73 14.95 -2.37
N HIS A 8 -7.70 15.51 -1.75
CA HIS A 8 -6.38 14.90 -1.62
C HIS A 8 -6.04 14.76 -0.13
N LEU A 9 -5.11 13.86 0.16
CA LEU A 9 -4.61 13.59 1.50
C LEU A 9 -4.12 14.88 2.19
N SER A 10 -4.62 15.16 3.40
CA SER A 10 -4.15 16.26 4.24
C SER A 10 -2.74 16.01 4.78
N ALA A 11 -2.11 17.05 5.36
CA ALA A 11 -0.81 16.91 6.02
C ALA A 11 -0.86 15.89 7.18
N HIS A 12 -1.98 15.83 7.91
CA HIS A 12 -2.18 14.84 8.96
C HIS A 12 -2.31 13.43 8.36
N GLY A 13 -3.05 13.31 7.25
CA GLY A 13 -3.14 12.06 6.48
C GLY A 13 -1.80 11.56 5.97
N ALA A 14 -0.91 12.47 5.55
CA ALA A 14 0.42 12.11 5.05
C ALA A 14 1.28 11.41 6.11
N GLN A 15 1.09 11.71 7.41
CA GLN A 15 1.78 11.01 8.49
C GLN A 15 1.40 9.53 8.58
N GLN A 16 0.15 9.18 8.25
CA GLN A 16 -0.32 7.78 8.24
C GLN A 16 0.39 6.92 7.19
N LEU A 17 1.11 7.52 6.23
CA LEU A 17 1.88 6.79 5.22
C LEU A 17 3.15 6.15 5.80
N TYR A 18 3.59 6.55 7.00
CA TYR A 18 4.83 6.10 7.61
C TYR A 18 4.80 6.05 9.15
N ASP A 19 3.64 6.19 9.80
CA ASP A 19 3.51 6.07 11.26
C ASP A 19 3.84 4.67 11.80
N THR A 20 3.75 3.65 10.95
CA THR A 20 4.17 2.27 11.21
C THR A 20 5.07 1.74 10.09
N ALA A 21 5.88 0.72 10.40
CA ALA A 21 6.70 0.05 9.39
C ALA A 21 5.87 -0.62 8.29
N ALA A 22 4.67 -1.12 8.62
CA ALA A 22 3.76 -1.70 7.64
C ALA A 22 3.23 -0.63 6.67
N HIS A 23 2.82 0.53 7.18
CA HIS A 23 2.40 1.65 6.34
C HIS A 23 3.56 2.18 5.48
N ALA A 24 4.74 2.37 6.07
CA ALA A 24 5.94 2.74 5.33
C ALA A 24 6.27 1.72 4.22
N ALA A 25 6.11 0.42 4.47
CA ALA A 25 6.30 -0.62 3.47
C ALA A 25 5.25 -0.56 2.35
N THR A 26 3.98 -0.31 2.67
CA THR A 26 2.93 -0.14 1.64
C THR A 26 3.17 1.11 0.79
N THR A 27 3.66 2.19 1.39
CA THR A 27 4.08 3.42 0.70
C THR A 27 5.23 3.13 -0.26
N ALA A 28 6.29 2.47 0.22
CA ALA A 28 7.42 2.04 -0.61
C ALA A 28 6.98 1.17 -1.79
N LEU A 29 6.11 0.20 -1.54
CA LEU A 29 5.61 -0.71 -2.57
C LEU A 29 4.74 0.01 -3.61
N THR A 30 3.96 1.01 -3.19
CA THR A 30 3.13 1.82 -4.10
C THR A 30 3.99 2.73 -4.97
N VAL A 31 4.97 3.42 -4.37
CA VAL A 31 5.95 4.23 -5.10
C VAL A 31 6.74 3.38 -6.09
N ALA A 32 7.20 2.19 -5.68
CA ALA A 32 7.89 1.27 -6.57
C ALA A 32 7.00 0.80 -7.73
N ALA A 33 5.73 0.46 -7.46
CA ALA A 33 4.79 0.03 -8.48
C ALA A 33 4.43 1.13 -9.50
N ALA A 34 4.52 2.41 -9.11
CA ALA A 34 4.32 3.56 -10.00
C ALA A 34 5.50 3.79 -10.97
N LEU A 35 6.70 3.32 -10.59
CA LEU A 35 7.93 3.47 -11.38
C LEU A 35 8.25 2.21 -12.20
N ALA A 36 7.84 1.05 -11.73
CA ALA A 36 8.08 -0.22 -12.40
C ALA A 36 7.25 -0.35 -13.68
N ASP A 37 7.76 -1.13 -14.64
CA ASP A 37 7.02 -1.49 -15.86
C ASP A 37 5.63 -2.05 -15.51
N PRO A 38 4.54 -1.66 -16.19
CA PRO A 38 3.17 -2.09 -15.88
C PRO A 38 2.96 -3.61 -15.85
N VAL A 39 3.71 -4.37 -16.67
CA VAL A 39 3.68 -5.85 -16.66
C VAL A 39 4.34 -6.39 -15.41
N ARG A 40 5.44 -5.75 -14.96
CA ARG A 40 6.19 -6.13 -13.76
C ARG A 40 5.55 -5.66 -12.47
N SER A 41 4.71 -4.62 -12.51
CA SER A 41 3.88 -4.14 -11.40
C SER A 41 2.93 -5.23 -10.84
N GLN A 42 2.60 -6.25 -11.64
CA GLN A 42 1.92 -7.45 -11.14
C GLN A 42 2.70 -8.16 -10.02
N SER A 43 4.03 -8.08 -10.03
CA SER A 43 4.91 -8.64 -8.99
C SER A 43 4.72 -7.94 -7.64
N SER A 44 4.32 -6.67 -7.63
CA SER A 44 4.06 -5.90 -6.41
C SER A 44 2.90 -6.49 -5.61
N ARG A 45 1.88 -7.06 -6.29
CA ARG A 45 0.78 -7.78 -5.62
C ARG A 45 1.25 -9.05 -4.91
N THR A 46 2.28 -9.72 -5.43
CA THR A 46 2.88 -10.88 -4.76
C THR A 46 3.74 -10.51 -3.55
N ILE A 47 4.26 -9.28 -3.52
CA ILE A 47 5.06 -8.75 -2.40
C ILE A 47 4.15 -8.26 -1.27
N TYR A 48 2.99 -7.67 -1.58
CA TYR A 48 2.10 -7.09 -0.57
C TYR A 48 1.81 -8.00 0.66
N PRO A 49 1.45 -9.29 0.50
CA PRO A 49 1.20 -10.16 1.65
C PRO A 49 2.42 -10.39 2.55
N LEU A 50 3.64 -10.16 2.05
CA LEU A 50 4.88 -10.29 2.81
C LEU A 50 5.03 -9.18 3.85
N ILE A 51 4.38 -8.02 3.65
CA ILE A 51 4.39 -6.92 4.61
C ILE A 51 3.79 -7.37 5.94
N GLY A 52 2.64 -8.06 5.91
CA GLY A 52 2.00 -8.59 7.11
C GLY A 52 2.85 -9.66 7.82
N ALA A 53 3.55 -10.51 7.06
CA ALA A 53 4.47 -11.51 7.63
C ALA A 53 5.72 -10.87 8.26
N ALA A 54 6.29 -9.84 7.61
CA ALA A 54 7.41 -9.10 8.16
C ALA A 54 7.00 -8.32 9.42
N ALA A 55 5.79 -7.74 9.44
CA ALA A 55 5.26 -7.04 10.60
C ALA A 55 5.11 -7.94 11.85
N SER A 56 4.86 -9.25 11.66
CA SER A 56 4.86 -10.22 12.77
C SER A 56 6.26 -10.70 13.18
N GLY A 57 7.32 -10.14 12.59
CA GLY A 57 8.72 -10.47 12.86
C GLY A 57 9.26 -11.65 12.04
N ASP A 58 8.49 -12.19 11.09
CA ASP A 58 8.90 -13.32 10.27
C ASP A 58 9.30 -12.92 8.83
N GLY A 59 10.61 -12.88 8.58
CA GLY A 59 11.16 -12.67 7.24
C GLY A 59 11.27 -13.93 6.38
N ALA A 60 10.90 -15.12 6.86
CA ALA A 60 11.15 -16.38 6.16
C ALA A 60 10.44 -16.46 4.81
N GLN A 61 9.18 -16.02 4.77
CA GLN A 61 8.40 -16.00 3.52
C GLN A 61 8.99 -15.03 2.50
N ALA A 62 9.47 -13.86 2.95
CA ALA A 62 10.12 -12.89 2.08
C ALA A 62 11.46 -13.41 1.55
N ARG A 63 12.28 -14.03 2.39
CA ARG A 63 13.54 -14.67 1.97
C ARG A 63 13.31 -15.79 0.95
N ALA A 64 12.27 -16.60 1.13
CA ALA A 64 11.89 -17.63 0.16
C ALA A 64 11.39 -17.06 -1.18
N ARG A 65 10.96 -15.79 -1.20
CA ARG A 65 10.46 -15.06 -2.37
C ARG A 65 11.32 -13.85 -2.72
N CYS A 66 12.63 -13.93 -2.48
CA CYS A 66 13.54 -12.81 -2.70
C CYS A 66 13.61 -12.39 -4.18
N GLY A 67 13.46 -13.32 -5.13
CA GLY A 67 13.57 -13.04 -6.57
C GLY A 67 12.70 -11.88 -7.07
N PRO A 68 11.36 -11.95 -6.91
CA PRO A 68 10.45 -10.85 -7.27
C PRO A 68 10.77 -9.52 -6.57
N LEU A 69 11.20 -9.57 -5.31
CA LEU A 69 11.57 -8.38 -4.54
C LEU A 69 12.84 -7.73 -5.11
N CYS A 70 13.91 -8.50 -5.34
CA CYS A 70 15.15 -8.00 -5.92
C CYS A 70 14.93 -7.45 -7.34
N THR A 71 14.02 -8.04 -8.12
CA THR A 71 13.67 -7.55 -9.46
C THR A 71 12.97 -6.19 -9.38
N LEU A 72 12.00 -6.03 -8.46
CA LEU A 72 11.33 -4.74 -8.25
C LEU A 72 12.34 -3.66 -7.82
N VAL A 73 13.25 -3.99 -6.91
CA VAL A 73 14.31 -3.08 -6.45
C VAL A 73 15.20 -2.67 -7.63
N ALA A 74 15.68 -3.64 -8.42
CA ALA A 74 16.51 -3.36 -9.58
C ALA A 74 15.80 -2.48 -10.62
N ASP A 75 14.50 -2.70 -10.85
CA ASP A 75 13.71 -1.89 -11.78
C ASP A 75 13.60 -0.44 -11.32
N VAL A 76 13.36 -0.22 -10.02
CA VAL A 76 13.31 1.15 -9.46
C VAL A 76 14.68 1.81 -9.54
N LEU A 77 15.76 1.12 -9.15
CA LEU A 77 17.13 1.64 -9.25
C LEU A 77 17.55 1.92 -10.70
N GLY A 78 17.00 1.21 -11.68
CA GLY A 78 17.23 1.51 -13.10
C GLY A 78 16.43 2.72 -13.61
N ALA A 79 15.30 3.04 -12.96
CA ALA A 79 14.41 4.13 -13.34
C ALA A 79 14.77 5.48 -12.69
N VAL A 80 15.41 5.46 -11.51
CA VAL A 80 15.83 6.66 -10.77
C VAL A 80 17.34 6.69 -10.57
N GLY A 81 17.93 7.86 -10.33
CA GLY A 81 19.36 7.96 -10.01
C GLY A 81 19.67 7.52 -8.57
N ASP A 82 20.93 7.24 -8.27
CA ASP A 82 21.39 6.78 -6.94
C ASP A 82 21.08 7.76 -5.79
N ASP A 83 21.03 9.07 -6.10
CA ASP A 83 20.73 10.12 -5.13
C ASP A 83 19.23 10.33 -4.89
N ASP A 84 18.37 9.64 -5.65
CA ASP A 84 16.91 9.79 -5.53
C ASP A 84 16.42 9.14 -4.22
N PRO A 85 15.60 9.85 -3.41
CA PRO A 85 15.10 9.30 -2.14
C PRO A 85 14.28 8.01 -2.32
N ARG A 86 13.69 7.79 -3.51
CA ARG A 86 12.95 6.56 -3.83
C ARG A 86 13.86 5.34 -3.91
N ALA A 87 15.13 5.49 -4.31
CA ALA A 87 16.12 4.42 -4.30
C ALA A 87 16.38 3.92 -2.86
N LYS A 88 16.57 4.85 -1.93
CA LYS A 88 16.76 4.53 -0.50
C LYS A 88 15.52 3.84 0.08
N LEU A 89 14.33 4.30 -0.28
CA LEU A 89 13.07 3.72 0.18
C LEU A 89 12.91 2.25 -0.22
N VAL A 90 13.17 1.90 -1.48
CA VAL A 90 13.02 0.50 -1.93
C VAL A 90 14.08 -0.44 -1.35
N LEU A 91 15.30 0.06 -1.10
CA LEU A 91 16.35 -0.70 -0.42
C LEU A 91 16.01 -0.92 1.07
N ALA A 92 15.45 0.08 1.74
CA ALA A 92 14.98 -0.06 3.12
C ALA A 92 13.82 -1.06 3.22
N LEU A 93 12.88 -1.02 2.25
CA LEU A 93 11.80 -2.00 2.13
C LEU A 93 12.35 -3.42 2.00
N GLU A 94 13.29 -3.63 1.06
CA GLU A 94 13.91 -4.93 0.86
C GLU A 94 14.56 -5.45 2.14
N ARG A 95 15.39 -4.62 2.78
CA ARG A 95 16.08 -4.98 4.01
C ARG A 95 15.12 -5.35 5.13
N TRP A 96 14.05 -4.57 5.31
CA TRP A 96 13.06 -4.84 6.35
C TRP A 96 12.26 -6.12 6.07
N LEU A 97 11.83 -6.36 4.82
CA LEU A 97 11.12 -7.58 4.46
C LEU A 97 11.99 -8.83 4.69
N LEU A 98 13.26 -8.79 4.27
CA LEU A 98 14.18 -9.93 4.41
C LEU A 98 14.65 -10.14 5.85
N HIS A 99 14.78 -9.06 6.62
CA HIS A 99 15.29 -9.07 7.99
C HIS A 99 14.45 -8.15 8.90
N PRO A 100 13.22 -8.56 9.24
CA PRO A 100 12.36 -7.75 10.09
C PRO A 100 12.99 -7.58 11.47
N GLY A 101 13.10 -6.33 11.91
CA GLY A 101 13.68 -5.98 13.20
C GLY A 101 13.48 -4.50 13.47
N ARG A 102 13.68 -4.09 14.73
CA ARG A 102 13.46 -2.70 15.15
C ARG A 102 14.26 -1.70 14.31
N ARG A 103 15.55 -1.96 14.12
CA ARG A 103 16.43 -1.07 13.35
C ARG A 103 16.03 -0.96 11.89
N THR A 104 15.71 -2.08 11.24
CA THR A 104 15.30 -2.07 9.82
C THR A 104 13.92 -1.44 9.63
N ALA A 105 13.05 -1.51 10.65
CA ALA A 105 11.78 -0.81 10.68
C ALA A 105 11.96 0.71 10.81
N GLU A 106 12.83 1.17 11.73
CA GLU A 106 13.18 2.58 11.90
C GLU A 106 13.78 3.14 10.60
N GLU A 107 14.74 2.44 9.98
CA GLU A 107 15.34 2.81 8.68
C GLU A 107 14.28 2.95 7.56
N LEU A 108 13.29 2.05 7.51
CA LEU A 108 12.21 2.11 6.53
C LEU A 108 11.25 3.28 6.77
N VAL A 109 10.88 3.53 8.03
CA VAL A 109 10.00 4.64 8.40
C VAL A 109 10.64 5.98 8.06
N GLU A 110 11.93 6.16 8.39
CA GLU A 110 12.68 7.36 8.06
C GLU A 110 12.75 7.60 6.55
N ALA A 111 13.10 6.56 5.77
CA ALA A 111 13.15 6.66 4.32
C ALA A 111 11.78 6.98 3.70
N ALA A 112 10.69 6.44 4.26
CA ALA A 112 9.33 6.73 3.81
C ALA A 112 8.94 8.18 4.14
N ALA A 113 9.28 8.68 5.32
CA ALA A 113 9.04 10.08 5.70
C ALA A 113 9.74 11.06 4.76
N ASP A 114 10.99 10.80 4.38
CA ASP A 114 11.74 11.61 3.43
C ASP A 114 11.07 11.64 2.04
N VAL A 115 10.66 10.47 1.53
CA VAL A 115 9.96 10.38 0.23
C VAL A 115 8.60 11.06 0.26
N VAL A 116 7.81 10.86 1.33
CA VAL A 116 6.51 11.53 1.49
C VAL A 116 6.71 13.04 1.56
N GLY A 117 7.69 13.53 2.32
CA GLY A 117 8.03 14.95 2.38
C GLY A 117 8.38 15.55 1.02
N ALA A 118 9.09 14.80 0.17
CA ALA A 118 9.47 15.23 -1.18
C ALA A 118 8.31 15.15 -2.20
N LEU A 119 7.50 14.10 -2.13
CA LEU A 119 6.49 13.80 -3.16
C LEU A 119 5.08 14.29 -2.83
N TRP A 120 4.75 14.59 -1.58
CA TRP A 120 3.36 14.83 -1.18
C TRP A 120 2.67 15.95 -1.95
N ALA A 121 3.37 17.05 -2.23
CA ALA A 121 2.84 18.13 -3.06
C ALA A 121 3.08 17.92 -4.57
N ALA A 122 4.12 17.18 -4.94
CA ALA A 122 4.53 17.00 -6.33
C ALA A 122 3.75 15.89 -7.06
N ASP A 123 3.35 14.86 -6.33
CA ASP A 123 2.59 13.71 -6.82
C ASP A 123 1.53 13.27 -5.79
N PRO A 124 0.46 14.08 -5.62
CA PRO A 124 -0.60 13.78 -4.68
C PRO A 124 -1.37 12.51 -5.03
N ASP A 125 -1.40 12.13 -6.31
CA ASP A 125 -2.10 10.93 -6.76
C ASP A 125 -1.41 9.65 -6.26
N THR A 126 -0.07 9.59 -6.31
CA THR A 126 0.67 8.47 -5.73
C THR A 126 0.52 8.42 -4.20
N MET A 127 0.46 9.56 -3.51
CA MET A 127 0.23 9.58 -2.05
C MET A 127 -1.19 9.12 -1.67
N ASP A 128 -2.20 9.57 -2.40
CA ASP A 128 -3.58 9.10 -2.21
C ASP A 128 -3.67 7.58 -2.44
N GLN A 129 -2.95 7.04 -3.44
CA GLN A 129 -2.86 5.60 -3.68
C GLN A 129 -2.11 4.86 -2.58
N ALA A 130 -1.02 5.41 -2.07
CA ALA A 130 -0.27 4.82 -0.96
C ALA A 130 -1.16 4.72 0.29
N TRP A 131 -1.92 5.77 0.58
CA TRP A 131 -2.90 5.77 1.66
C TRP A 131 -3.99 4.72 1.43
N LEU A 132 -4.55 4.66 0.23
CA LEU A 132 -5.58 3.68 -0.15
C LEU A 132 -5.11 2.23 0.12
N VAL A 133 -3.87 1.91 -0.24
CA VAL A 133 -3.31 0.55 -0.16
C VAL A 133 -2.81 0.18 1.24
N GLY A 134 -2.42 1.18 2.05
CA GLY A 134 -1.99 1.02 3.44
C GLY A 134 -3.13 1.36 4.42
N ALA A 135 -2.96 2.46 5.16
CA ALA A 135 -3.84 2.88 6.26
C ALA A 135 -5.34 2.91 5.91
N GLY A 136 -5.70 3.31 4.70
CA GLY A 136 -7.09 3.31 4.23
C GLY A 136 -7.68 1.89 4.14
N THR A 137 -6.89 0.93 3.64
CA THR A 137 -7.30 -0.48 3.60
C THR A 137 -7.46 -1.02 5.01
N ASP A 138 -6.51 -0.77 5.90
CA ASP A 138 -6.59 -1.23 7.30
C ASP A 138 -7.85 -0.69 7.99
N ALA A 139 -8.13 0.62 7.86
CA ALA A 139 -9.34 1.24 8.40
C ALA A 139 -10.63 0.65 7.81
N ALA A 140 -10.63 0.33 6.51
CA ALA A 140 -11.78 -0.30 5.86
C ALA A 140 -12.01 -1.75 6.32
N LEU A 141 -10.93 -2.50 6.57
CA LEU A 141 -11.02 -3.86 7.10
C LEU A 141 -11.55 -3.86 8.54
N ASP A 142 -11.06 -2.96 9.38
CA ASP A 142 -11.56 -2.82 10.75
C ASP A 142 -13.04 -2.46 10.78
N ALA A 143 -13.45 -1.46 10.00
CA ALA A 143 -14.85 -1.09 9.87
C ALA A 143 -15.73 -2.26 9.36
N ALA A 144 -15.21 -3.08 8.44
CA ALA A 144 -15.91 -4.25 7.92
C ALA A 144 -16.02 -5.39 8.94
N ARG A 145 -15.02 -5.58 9.80
CA ARG A 145 -15.06 -6.53 10.93
C ARG A 145 -16.12 -6.10 11.96
N GLU A 146 -16.22 -4.81 12.23
CA GLU A 146 -17.16 -4.26 13.21
C GLU A 146 -18.62 -4.25 12.70
N ASN A 147 -18.85 -3.78 11.48
CA ASN A 147 -20.19 -3.47 10.99
C ASN A 147 -20.75 -4.49 9.99
N ARG A 148 -19.95 -5.50 9.60
CA ARG A 148 -20.17 -6.41 8.47
C ARG A 148 -20.20 -5.68 7.12
N LEU A 149 -19.70 -6.35 6.08
CA LEU A 149 -19.55 -5.76 4.73
C LEU A 149 -20.85 -5.17 4.13
N ASP A 150 -22.02 -5.66 4.54
CA ASP A 150 -23.33 -5.21 4.05
C ASP A 150 -23.65 -3.74 4.37
N HIS A 151 -22.99 -3.15 5.38
CA HIS A 151 -23.29 -1.80 5.88
C HIS A 151 -22.15 -0.78 5.63
N CYS A 152 -21.16 -1.17 4.85
CA CYS A 152 -19.87 -0.47 4.73
C CYS A 152 -19.72 0.25 3.37
N GLY A 153 -20.70 1.02 2.91
CA GLY A 153 -20.77 1.52 1.52
C GLY A 153 -19.47 2.17 0.98
N ALA A 154 -18.90 3.15 1.68
CA ALA A 154 -17.66 3.80 1.24
C ALA A 154 -16.41 2.94 1.48
N GLN A 155 -16.41 2.10 2.51
CA GLN A 155 -15.32 1.17 2.83
C GLN A 155 -15.27 -0.01 1.85
N VAL A 156 -16.41 -0.46 1.32
CA VAL A 156 -16.50 -1.43 0.22
C VAL A 156 -15.91 -0.82 -1.05
N SER A 157 -16.21 0.44 -1.35
CA SER A 157 -15.56 1.18 -2.44
C SER A 157 -14.05 1.28 -2.25
N LEU A 158 -13.59 1.49 -1.01
CA LEU A 158 -12.17 1.51 -0.68
C LEU A 158 -11.53 0.14 -0.91
N ILE A 159 -12.08 -0.93 -0.33
CA ILE A 159 -11.61 -2.30 -0.54
C ILE A 159 -11.58 -2.67 -2.03
N ALA A 160 -12.62 -2.30 -2.78
CA ALA A 160 -12.69 -2.55 -4.21
C ALA A 160 -11.59 -1.79 -4.98
N ALA A 161 -11.35 -0.52 -4.65
CA ALA A 161 -10.29 0.27 -5.29
C ALA A 161 -8.88 -0.23 -4.92
N ALA A 162 -8.63 -0.54 -3.64
CA ALA A 162 -7.38 -1.09 -3.17
C ALA A 162 -7.08 -2.45 -3.82
N THR A 163 -8.10 -3.30 -3.96
CA THR A 163 -7.97 -4.61 -4.63
C THR A 163 -7.86 -4.54 -6.13
N ALA A 164 -8.30 -3.44 -6.77
CA ALA A 164 -8.02 -3.14 -8.17
C ALA A 164 -6.57 -2.65 -8.39
N SER A 165 -6.03 -1.92 -7.41
CA SER A 165 -4.66 -1.39 -7.41
C SER A 165 -3.62 -2.47 -7.06
N LEU A 166 -3.33 -2.66 -5.78
CA LEU A 166 -2.16 -3.42 -5.32
C LEU A 166 -2.51 -4.53 -4.31
N VAL A 167 -3.60 -4.38 -3.57
CA VAL A 167 -3.98 -5.32 -2.50
C VAL A 167 -4.54 -6.61 -3.12
N PRO A 168 -4.02 -7.82 -2.80
CA PRO A 168 -4.60 -9.05 -3.32
C PRO A 168 -5.98 -9.33 -2.71
N LEU A 169 -7.00 -9.56 -3.56
CA LEU A 169 -8.34 -9.92 -3.09
C LEU A 169 -8.36 -11.15 -2.18
N VAL A 170 -7.49 -12.13 -2.44
CA VAL A 170 -7.35 -13.33 -1.60
C VAL A 170 -6.82 -13.00 -0.20
N TRP A 171 -5.97 -11.98 -0.08
CA TRP A 171 -5.47 -11.50 1.19
C TRP A 171 -6.62 -10.84 1.97
N VAL A 172 -7.38 -9.93 1.35
CA VAL A 172 -8.57 -9.31 1.97
C VAL A 172 -9.58 -10.35 2.45
N ALA A 173 -9.87 -11.36 1.62
CA ALA A 173 -10.77 -12.45 1.98
C ALA A 173 -10.34 -13.18 3.26
N ARG A 174 -9.04 -13.44 3.40
CA ARG A 174 -8.46 -14.05 4.59
C ARG A 174 -8.53 -13.12 5.80
N GLU A 175 -8.22 -11.84 5.64
CA GLU A 175 -8.22 -10.86 6.73
C GLU A 175 -9.62 -10.58 7.30
N LEU A 176 -10.67 -10.81 6.52
CA LEU A 176 -12.07 -10.67 6.92
C LEU A 176 -12.76 -12.01 7.27
N ASP A 177 -12.06 -13.14 7.13
CA ASP A 177 -12.62 -14.49 7.27
C ASP A 177 -13.88 -14.73 6.40
N VAL A 178 -13.81 -14.30 5.13
CA VAL A 178 -14.90 -14.46 4.15
C VAL A 178 -14.40 -15.07 2.85
N THR A 179 -15.31 -15.55 2.01
CA THR A 179 -14.94 -16.02 0.67
C THR A 179 -14.73 -14.85 -0.30
N ARG A 180 -13.87 -15.04 -1.32
CA ARG A 180 -13.71 -14.05 -2.41
C ARG A 180 -15.04 -13.67 -3.08
N ALA A 181 -15.98 -14.61 -3.16
CA ALA A 181 -17.29 -14.39 -3.77
C ALA A 181 -18.13 -13.36 -3.01
N VAL A 182 -18.00 -13.31 -1.68
CA VAL A 182 -18.65 -12.29 -0.85
C VAL A 182 -18.11 -10.91 -1.23
N ILE A 183 -16.78 -10.73 -1.24
CA ILE A 183 -16.18 -9.44 -1.59
C ILE A 183 -16.54 -9.03 -3.02
N TYR A 184 -16.49 -9.95 -4.00
CA TYR A 184 -16.90 -9.65 -5.38
C TYR A 184 -18.34 -9.14 -5.48
N ARG A 185 -19.26 -9.71 -4.70
CA ARG A 185 -20.66 -9.28 -4.70
C ARG A 185 -20.80 -7.83 -4.29
N HIS A 186 -20.07 -7.42 -3.25
CA HIS A 186 -20.07 -6.04 -2.75
C HIS A 186 -19.32 -5.08 -3.69
N ALA A 187 -18.15 -5.50 -4.19
CA ALA A 187 -17.32 -4.68 -5.06
C ALA A 187 -17.95 -4.41 -6.44
N ARG A 188 -18.78 -5.33 -6.96
CA ARG A 188 -19.38 -5.20 -8.30
C ARG A 188 -20.23 -3.95 -8.49
N SER A 189 -20.90 -3.50 -7.44
CA SER A 189 -21.74 -2.30 -7.45
C SER A 189 -21.08 -1.09 -6.80
N ALA A 190 -19.80 -1.20 -6.42
CA ALA A 190 -19.10 -0.15 -5.70
C ALA A 190 -18.63 0.94 -6.66
N ASP A 191 -18.79 2.19 -6.26
CA ASP A 191 -18.16 3.32 -6.93
C ASP A 191 -16.69 3.37 -6.50
N LEU A 192 -15.77 3.01 -7.41
CA LEU A 192 -14.32 2.95 -7.15
C LEU A 192 -13.67 4.32 -6.89
N THR A 193 -14.43 5.41 -6.94
CA THR A 193 -13.93 6.76 -6.63
C THR A 193 -14.42 7.28 -5.28
N ARG A 194 -15.49 6.70 -4.74
CA ARG A 194 -16.14 7.13 -3.50
C ARG A 194 -15.23 7.04 -2.26
N TRP A 195 -14.23 6.18 -2.28
CA TRP A 195 -13.24 6.09 -1.20
C TRP A 195 -12.48 7.40 -0.97
N ARG A 196 -12.39 8.30 -1.97
CA ARG A 196 -11.77 9.62 -1.79
C ARG A 196 -12.52 10.51 -0.79
N GLU A 197 -13.80 10.22 -0.53
CA GLU A 197 -14.56 10.86 0.56
C GLU A 197 -13.95 10.55 1.94
N LEU A 198 -13.23 9.43 2.06
CA LEU A 198 -12.61 8.93 3.28
C LEU A 198 -11.16 9.38 3.48
N LEU A 199 -10.55 10.05 2.50
CA LEU A 199 -9.20 10.61 2.65
C LEU A 199 -9.20 11.57 3.86
N PRO A 200 -8.27 11.45 4.82
CA PRO A 200 -8.18 12.36 5.96
C PRO A 200 -7.78 13.77 5.52
#